data_AF-A0A3D2EVH6-F1
#
_entry.id   AF-A0A3D2EVH6-F1
#
_cell.length_a   1.000
_cell.length_b   1.000
_cell.length_c   1.000
_cell.angle_alpha   90.00
_cell.angle_beta   90.00
_cell.angle_gamma   90.00
#
_symmetry.space_group_name_H-M   'P 1'
#
loop_
_entity.id
_entity.type
_entity.pdbx_description
1 polymer ?
#
loop_
_entity_poly.entity_id
_entity_poly.type
_entity_poly.pdbx_seq_one_letter_code
_entity_poly.pdbx_strand_id
1 'polypeptide(L)'
;QALLRGELEGDLIAYADPTAQHIIGDAKQMARQRIFSSPQRHRSELGASAMLEKILDGFVPAALEVGACKNDKVSFKAQKYLALMGTHQPEIGVSPYIALCQTMDFIAGMTDKYAVTLAGQLNGELW
;
A
#
# COMPACT_ATOMS: atom_id res chain seq x y z
N GLN A 1 8.45 -5.07 -34.85
CA GLN A 1 7.11 -4.50 -35.12
C GLN A 1 6.14 -4.71 -33.96
N ALA A 2 6.14 -5.85 -33.24
CA ALA A 2 5.27 -6.09 -32.08
C ALA A 2 5.38 -5.00 -30.99
N LEU A 3 6.60 -4.55 -30.65
CA LEU A 3 6.82 -3.47 -29.68
C LEU A 3 6.06 -2.17 -30.03
N LEU A 4 6.08 -1.76 -31.30
CA LEU A 4 5.41 -0.52 -31.75
C LEU A 4 3.89 -0.67 -31.82
N ARG A 5 3.38 -1.90 -31.88
CA ARG A 5 1.94 -2.19 -31.82
C ARG A 5 1.44 -2.42 -30.40
N GLY A 6 2.31 -2.39 -29.39
CA GLY A 6 1.96 -2.73 -28.01
C GLY A 6 1.68 -4.22 -27.79
N GLU A 7 2.16 -5.08 -28.69
CA GLU A 7 1.92 -6.53 -28.71
C GLU A 7 3.15 -7.33 -28.27
N LEU A 8 4.19 -6.67 -27.74
CA LEU A 8 5.38 -7.39 -27.26
C LEU A 8 5.03 -8.14 -25.98
N GLU A 9 5.12 -9.46 -26.01
CA GLU A 9 4.89 -10.30 -24.85
C GLU A 9 6.14 -10.34 -23.95
N GLY A 10 5.98 -10.19 -22.64
CA GLY A 10 7.09 -10.25 -21.68
C GLY A 10 7.84 -8.94 -21.52
N ASP A 11 8.98 -8.99 -20.82
CA ASP A 11 9.83 -7.83 -20.57
C ASP A 11 10.93 -7.69 -21.63
N LEU A 12 11.58 -6.52 -21.68
CA LEU A 12 12.66 -6.25 -22.63
C LEU A 12 13.92 -7.08 -22.38
N ILE A 13 14.11 -7.61 -21.17
CA ILE A 13 15.27 -8.45 -20.85
C ILE A 13 15.16 -9.76 -21.64
N ALA A 14 13.96 -10.33 -21.77
CA ALA A 14 13.72 -11.56 -22.56
C ALA A 14 14.10 -11.45 -24.04
N TYR A 15 14.21 -10.21 -24.58
CA TYR A 15 14.62 -9.94 -25.96
C TYR A 15 16.06 -9.42 -26.08
N ALA A 16 16.80 -9.31 -24.97
CA ALA A 16 18.20 -8.93 -24.98
C ALA A 16 19.10 -10.06 -25.52
N ASP A 17 20.38 -9.80 -25.71
CA ASP A 17 21.32 -10.87 -26.06
C ASP A 17 21.41 -11.90 -24.91
N PRO A 18 21.75 -13.17 -25.20
CA PRO A 18 21.79 -14.22 -24.20
C PRO A 18 22.70 -13.91 -23.00
N THR A 19 23.82 -13.21 -23.22
CA THR A 19 24.75 -12.86 -22.14
C THR A 19 24.11 -11.88 -21.17
N ALA A 20 23.44 -10.82 -21.65
CA ALA A 20 22.71 -9.90 -20.81
C ALA A 20 21.56 -10.58 -20.04
N GLN A 21 20.82 -11.49 -20.69
CA GLN A 21 19.77 -12.28 -20.04
C GLN A 21 20.32 -13.08 -18.85
N HIS A 22 21.41 -13.82 -19.08
CA HIS A 22 22.06 -14.62 -18.05
C HIS A 22 22.58 -13.77 -16.90
N ILE A 23 23.33 -12.70 -17.19
CA ILE A 23 23.91 -11.84 -16.15
C ILE A 23 22.82 -11.22 -15.26
N ILE A 24 21.75 -10.69 -15.86
CA ILE A 24 20.66 -10.10 -15.09
C ILE A 24 19.89 -11.17 -14.30
N GLY A 25 19.68 -12.34 -14.90
CA GLY A 25 19.08 -13.51 -14.25
C GLY A 25 19.85 -13.94 -13.01
N ASP A 26 21.15 -14.19 -13.16
CA ASP A 26 22.06 -14.62 -12.10
C ASP A 26 22.17 -13.58 -10.98
N ALA A 27 22.25 -12.29 -11.33
CA ALA A 27 22.25 -11.20 -10.36
C ALA A 27 20.97 -11.16 -9.53
N LYS A 28 19.79 -11.28 -10.18
CA LYS A 28 18.49 -11.38 -9.48
C LYS A 28 18.42 -12.62 -8.61
N GLN A 29 18.91 -13.77 -9.08
CA GLN A 29 18.93 -15.01 -8.31
C GLN A 29 19.82 -14.88 -7.06
N MET A 30 21.02 -14.31 -7.21
CA MET A 30 21.94 -14.07 -6.11
C MET A 30 21.33 -13.12 -5.07
N ALA A 31 20.68 -12.03 -5.50
CA ALA A 31 19.97 -11.12 -4.61
C ALA A 31 18.84 -11.82 -3.83
N ARG A 32 18.05 -12.69 -4.50
CA ARG A 32 17.02 -13.51 -3.82
C ARG A 32 17.61 -14.42 -2.77
N GLN A 33 18.71 -15.10 -3.09
CA GLN A 33 19.32 -16.09 -2.20
C GLN A 33 20.10 -15.49 -1.02
N ARG A 34 20.60 -14.25 -1.15
CA ARG A 34 21.46 -13.64 -0.13
C ARG A 34 20.86 -12.43 0.59
N ILE A 35 19.96 -11.71 -0.06
CA ILE A 35 19.39 -10.45 0.47
C ILE A 35 17.94 -10.67 0.88
N PHE A 36 17.09 -11.15 -0.04
CA PHE A 36 15.65 -11.26 0.22
C PHE A 36 15.28 -12.43 1.13
N SER A 37 16.05 -13.52 1.10
CA SER A 37 15.89 -14.67 2.00
C SER A 37 16.46 -14.43 3.41
N SER A 38 17.08 -13.28 3.67
CA SER A 38 17.73 -13.04 4.96
C SER A 38 16.70 -12.93 6.10
N PRO A 39 17.01 -13.45 7.31
CA PRO A 39 16.10 -13.34 8.45
C PRO A 39 15.76 -11.89 8.82
N GLN A 40 16.69 -10.96 8.61
CA GLN A 40 16.47 -9.54 8.86
C GLN A 40 15.44 -8.95 7.87
N ARG A 41 15.53 -9.28 6.58
CA ARG A 41 14.52 -8.90 5.59
C ARG A 41 13.15 -9.45 5.96
N HIS A 42 13.08 -10.74 6.30
CA HIS A 42 11.81 -11.38 6.67
C HIS A 42 11.14 -10.72 7.88
N ARG A 43 11.91 -10.41 8.93
CA ARG A 43 11.39 -9.67 10.09
C ARG A 43 10.88 -8.28 9.71
N SER A 44 11.58 -7.58 8.83
CA SER A 44 11.14 -6.26 8.35
C SER A 44 9.83 -6.34 7.56
N GLU A 45 9.67 -7.37 6.72
CA GLU A 45 8.45 -7.57 5.92
C GLU A 45 7.25 -7.96 6.80
N LEU A 46 7.46 -8.77 7.84
CA LEU A 46 6.43 -9.07 8.84
C LEU A 46 6.00 -7.81 9.61
N GLY A 47 6.97 -6.99 10.04
CA GLY A 47 6.68 -5.72 10.73
C GLY A 47 5.90 -4.75 9.85
N ALA A 48 6.29 -4.60 8.59
CA ALA A 48 5.58 -3.76 7.62
C ALA A 48 4.15 -4.28 7.34
N SER A 49 3.98 -5.60 7.23
CA SER A 49 2.67 -6.21 7.00
C SER A 49 1.72 -5.96 8.19
N ALA A 50 2.19 -6.17 9.41
CA ALA A 50 1.41 -5.91 10.62
C ALA A 50 1.03 -4.43 10.75
N MET A 51 1.95 -3.53 10.38
CA MET A 51 1.71 -2.09 10.36
C MET A 51 0.61 -1.70 9.37
N LEU A 52 0.68 -2.20 8.14
CA LEU A 52 -0.34 -1.96 7.12
C LEU A 52 -1.70 -2.50 7.55
N GLU A 53 -1.75 -3.70 8.13
CA GLU A 53 -2.98 -4.27 8.68
C GLU A 53 -3.62 -3.32 9.70
N LYS A 54 -2.83 -2.80 10.65
CA LYS A 54 -3.33 -1.90 11.70
C LYS A 54 -3.83 -0.56 11.15
N ILE A 55 -3.15 -0.01 10.15
CA ILE A 55 -3.63 1.19 9.46
C ILE A 55 -4.97 0.87 8.76
N LEU A 56 -5.02 -0.21 7.99
CA LEU A 56 -6.23 -0.61 7.25
C LEU A 56 -7.44 -0.89 8.17
N ASP A 57 -7.23 -1.57 9.30
CA ASP A 57 -8.25 -1.88 10.31
C ASP A 57 -8.95 -0.63 10.87
N GLY A 58 -8.25 0.52 10.88
CA GLY A 58 -8.80 1.79 11.32
C GLY A 58 -9.48 2.57 10.19
N PHE A 59 -8.76 2.77 9.08
CA PHE A 59 -9.20 3.66 8.01
C PHE A 59 -10.29 3.06 7.11
N VAL A 60 -10.23 1.77 6.79
CA VAL A 60 -11.21 1.14 5.87
C VAL A 60 -12.63 1.17 6.43
N PRO A 61 -12.88 0.75 7.69
CA PRO A 61 -14.22 0.83 8.26
C PRO A 61 -14.73 2.28 8.37
N ALA A 62 -13.84 3.22 8.71
CA ALA A 62 -14.18 4.63 8.81
C ALA A 62 -14.61 5.22 7.45
N ALA A 63 -13.92 4.86 6.37
CA ALA A 63 -14.26 5.27 5.01
C ALA A 63 -15.57 4.64 4.51
N LEU A 64 -15.81 3.36 4.81
CA LEU A 64 -17.05 2.68 4.43
C LEU A 64 -18.28 3.23 5.17
N GLU A 65 -18.09 3.73 6.40
CA GLU A 65 -19.17 4.35 7.16
C GLU A 65 -19.74 5.59 6.43
N VAL A 66 -18.89 6.34 5.73
CA VAL A 66 -19.27 7.53 4.95
C VAL A 66 -20.32 7.24 3.88
N GLY A 67 -20.22 6.08 3.21
CA GLY A 67 -21.17 5.67 2.17
C GLY A 67 -22.43 5.00 2.72
N ALA A 68 -22.41 4.50 3.96
CA ALA A 68 -23.54 3.82 4.60
C ALA A 68 -24.45 4.76 5.41
N CYS A 69 -23.97 5.95 5.75
CA CYS A 69 -24.70 6.92 6.57
C CYS A 69 -25.87 7.56 5.81
N LYS A 70 -27.10 7.25 6.25
CA LYS A 70 -28.34 7.88 5.75
C LYS A 70 -28.68 9.23 6.38
N ASN A 71 -28.01 9.58 7.48
CA ASN A 71 -28.28 10.77 8.31
C ASN A 71 -27.08 11.73 8.39
N ASP A 72 -26.14 11.64 7.45
CA ASP A 72 -24.91 12.46 7.38
C ASP A 72 -24.05 12.46 8.66
N LYS A 73 -24.14 11.41 9.47
CA LYS A 73 -23.40 11.29 10.73
C LYS A 73 -22.66 9.97 10.79
N VAL A 74 -21.34 10.03 10.66
CA VAL A 74 -20.41 8.93 10.96
C VAL A 74 -20.04 8.95 12.45
N SER A 75 -19.63 7.81 12.99
CA SER A 75 -19.22 7.62 14.38
C SER A 75 -18.06 8.55 14.76
N PHE A 76 -17.98 8.93 16.04
CA PHE A 76 -16.88 9.77 16.54
C PHE A 76 -15.51 9.16 16.21
N LYS A 77 -15.39 7.83 16.30
CA LYS A 77 -14.16 7.10 15.92
C LYS A 77 -13.86 7.31 14.43
N ALA A 78 -14.83 7.08 13.53
CA ALA A 78 -14.63 7.29 12.10
C ALA A 78 -14.29 8.74 11.76
N GLN A 79 -14.94 9.74 12.38
CA GLN A 79 -14.60 11.15 12.19
C GLN A 79 -13.12 11.43 12.48
N LYS A 80 -12.55 10.82 13.52
CA LYS A 80 -11.12 10.99 13.85
C LYS A 80 -10.20 10.38 12.81
N TYR A 81 -10.51 9.19 12.30
CA TYR A 81 -9.74 8.58 11.20
C TYR A 81 -9.84 9.39 9.91
N LEU A 82 -11.05 9.79 9.51
CA LEU A 82 -11.29 10.57 8.30
C LEU A 82 -10.55 11.91 8.33
N ALA A 83 -10.49 12.57 9.49
CA ALA A 83 -9.75 13.83 9.65
C ALA A 83 -8.24 13.68 9.39
N LEU A 84 -7.66 12.49 9.65
CA LEU A 84 -6.24 12.24 9.37
C LEU A 84 -5.94 12.10 7.88
N MET A 85 -6.96 11.82 7.05
CA MET A 85 -6.80 11.65 5.61
C MET A 85 -6.60 12.99 4.86
N GLY A 86 -6.89 14.11 5.50
CA GLY A 86 -6.74 15.45 4.94
C GLY A 86 -7.47 15.59 3.60
N THR A 87 -6.74 15.91 2.54
CA THR A 87 -7.30 16.10 1.19
C THR A 87 -7.87 14.82 0.56
N HIS A 88 -7.54 13.65 1.09
CA HIS A 88 -8.04 12.36 0.60
C HIS A 88 -9.30 11.91 1.34
N GLN A 89 -9.86 12.74 2.24
CA GLN A 89 -11.05 12.39 2.99
C GLN A 89 -12.25 12.16 2.05
N PRO A 90 -12.93 10.99 2.12
CA PRO A 90 -14.16 10.76 1.37
C PRO A 90 -15.30 11.69 1.80
N GLU A 91 -16.04 12.20 0.82
CA GLU A 91 -17.25 13.00 1.06
C GLU A 91 -18.44 12.11 1.43
N ILE A 92 -19.38 12.64 2.23
CA ILE A 92 -20.58 11.92 2.63
C ILE A 92 -21.42 11.55 1.41
N GLY A 93 -21.86 10.29 1.36
CA GLY A 93 -22.71 9.77 0.27
C GLY A 93 -21.96 9.31 -0.98
N VAL A 94 -20.62 9.37 -1.01
CA VAL A 94 -19.85 8.73 -2.09
C VAL A 94 -20.03 7.21 -2.06
N SER A 95 -19.84 6.57 -3.21
CA SER A 95 -19.93 5.12 -3.27
C SER A 95 -18.82 4.46 -2.43
N PRO A 96 -19.06 3.28 -1.84
CA PRO A 96 -18.04 2.53 -1.11
C PRO A 96 -16.75 2.32 -1.91
N TYR A 97 -16.88 2.12 -3.23
CA TYR A 97 -15.73 1.98 -4.12
C TYR A 97 -14.84 3.23 -4.13
N ILE A 98 -15.43 4.42 -4.29
CA ILE A 98 -14.68 5.68 -4.32
C ILE A 98 -14.03 5.96 -2.95
N ALA A 99 -14.76 5.73 -1.86
CA ALA A 99 -14.22 5.88 -0.51
C ALA A 99 -12.99 4.98 -0.28
N LEU A 100 -13.03 3.74 -0.76
CA LEU A 100 -11.88 2.83 -0.69
C LEU A 100 -10.72 3.29 -1.57
N CYS A 101 -10.97 3.76 -2.80
CA CYS A 101 -9.91 4.30 -3.66
C CYS A 101 -9.19 5.47 -2.99
N GLN A 102 -9.93 6.45 -2.47
CA GLN A 102 -9.35 7.60 -1.77
C GLN A 102 -8.59 7.19 -0.49
N THR A 103 -9.08 6.15 0.20
CA THR A 103 -8.38 5.56 1.34
C THR A 103 -7.06 4.90 0.91
N MET A 104 -7.05 4.18 -0.20
CA MET A 104 -5.83 3.57 -0.74
C MET A 104 -4.84 4.64 -1.20
N ASP A 105 -5.29 5.72 -1.83
CA ASP A 105 -4.43 6.84 -2.24
C ASP A 105 -3.74 7.48 -1.04
N PHE A 106 -4.48 7.68 0.06
CA PHE A 106 -3.92 8.16 1.31
C PHE A 106 -2.85 7.22 1.89
N ILE A 107 -3.15 5.92 1.96
CA ILE A 107 -2.24 4.92 2.56
C ILE A 107 -1.01 4.69 1.68
N ALA A 108 -1.18 4.55 0.36
CA ALA A 108 -0.08 4.36 -0.59
C ALA A 108 0.78 5.63 -0.74
N GLY A 109 0.22 6.81 -0.46
CA GLY A 109 0.95 8.08 -0.42
C GLY A 109 1.82 8.28 0.82
N MET A 110 1.74 7.39 1.82
CA MET A 110 2.57 7.47 3.04
C MET A 110 4.02 7.11 2.75
N THR A 111 4.94 7.77 3.46
CA THR A 111 6.32 7.27 3.58
C THR A 111 6.41 6.21 4.68
N ASP A 112 7.37 5.30 4.60
CA ASP A 112 7.61 4.28 5.65
C ASP A 112 7.69 4.91 7.05
N LYS A 113 8.41 6.02 7.19
CA LYS A 113 8.55 6.72 8.49
C LYS A 113 7.20 7.21 9.03
N TYR A 114 6.35 7.73 8.14
CA TYR A 114 5.03 8.21 8.53
C TYR A 114 4.11 7.05 8.90
N ALA A 115 4.09 5.97 8.10
CA ALA A 115 3.32 4.76 8.40
C ALA A 115 3.71 4.16 9.76
N VAL A 116 5.01 4.10 10.07
CA VAL A 116 5.52 3.64 11.39
C VAL A 116 4.98 4.49 12.53
N THR A 117 5.09 5.81 12.37
CA THR A 117 4.65 6.75 13.40
C THR A 117 3.14 6.65 13.62
N LEU A 118 2.37 6.63 12.54
CA LEU A 118 0.92 6.55 12.57
C LEU A 118 0.45 5.24 13.23
N ALA A 119 1.00 4.10 12.81
CA ALA A 119 0.61 2.82 13.40
C ALA A 119 0.95 2.72 14.90
N GLY A 120 2.11 3.26 15.32
CA GLY A 120 2.45 3.36 16.75
C GLY A 120 1.45 4.21 17.52
N GLN A 121 1.09 5.39 17.00
CA GLN A 121 0.08 6.26 17.61
C GLN A 121 -1.29 5.58 17.73
N LEU A 122 -1.71 4.82 16.70
CA LEU A 122 -2.96 4.05 16.73
C LEU A 122 -2.93 2.91 17.76
N ASN A 123 -1.75 2.37 18.08
CA ASN A 123 -1.55 1.34 19.09
C ASN A 123 -1.43 1.91 20.53
N GLY A 124 -1.50 3.23 20.68
CA GLY A 124 -1.32 3.91 21.96
C GLY A 124 0.15 4.02 22.38
N GLU A 125 1.10 3.77 21.48
CA GLU A 125 2.52 4.02 21.69
C GLU A 125 2.77 5.52 21.51
N LEU A 126 2.71 6.25 22.63
CA LEU A 126 3.04 7.67 22.71
C LEU A 126 4.55 7.80 22.95
N TRP A 127 5.27 8.31 21.95
CA TRP A 127 6.70 8.66 22.04
C TRP A 127 6.87 10.09 22.55
#